data_AF-A0A4R0QG16-F1
#
_entry.id   AF-A0A4R0QG16-F1
#
_cell.length_a   1.000
_cell.length_b   1.000
_cell.length_c   1.000
_cell.angle_alpha   90.00
_cell.angle_beta   90.00
_cell.angle_gamma   90.00
#
_symmetry.space_group_name_H-M   'P 1'
#
loop_
_entity.id
_entity.type
_entity.pdbx_description
1 polymer ?
#
loop_
_entity_poly.entity_id
_entity_poly.type
_entity_poly.pdbx_seq_one_letter_code
_entity_poly.pdbx_strand_id
1 'polypeptide(L)'
;SAKMGPMQYEGNHSMFGGYTTQKHISEQTAYELDNEVRSLLVEAHNIAAEIIQGNRERHQLIAEALLQYETLDSVQIKSLYETGTMPSESEKTEEEARPLSYDEVKEKMEHDPQNS
;
A
#
# COMPACT_ATOMS: atom_id res chain seq x y z
N SER A 1 3.66 -48.43 -44.13
CA SER A 1 4.64 -48.89 -43.13
C SER A 1 6.02 -48.41 -43.54
N ALA A 2 6.79 -47.93 -42.57
CA ALA A 2 8.22 -47.57 -42.61
C ALA A 2 8.65 -46.29 -43.37
N LYS A 3 8.63 -45.15 -42.66
CA LYS A 3 9.66 -44.09 -42.86
C LYS A 3 9.99 -43.34 -41.56
N MET A 4 10.08 -44.07 -40.45
CA MET A 4 10.60 -43.57 -39.17
C MET A 4 11.53 -44.62 -38.60
N GLY A 5 12.84 -44.44 -38.82
CA GLY A 5 13.90 -45.17 -38.11
C GLY A 5 14.02 -44.69 -36.66
N PRO A 6 14.79 -45.38 -35.80
CA PRO A 6 14.67 -45.29 -34.35
C PRO A 6 14.87 -43.85 -33.87
N MET A 7 13.80 -43.24 -33.37
CA MET A 7 13.90 -41.99 -32.62
C MET A 7 14.83 -42.23 -31.45
N GLN A 8 15.97 -41.55 -31.47
CA GLN A 8 16.85 -41.47 -30.31
C GLN A 8 16.18 -40.54 -29.30
N TYR A 9 15.31 -41.13 -28.48
CA TYR A 9 14.72 -40.53 -27.29
C TYR A 9 15.75 -40.67 -26.17
N GLU A 10 16.78 -39.83 -26.14
CA GLU A 10 17.60 -39.67 -24.93
C GLU A 10 18.48 -38.43 -25.00
N GLY A 11 18.26 -37.56 -24.02
CA GLY A 11 19.01 -36.32 -23.86
C GLY A 11 18.49 -35.49 -22.70
N ASN A 12 18.16 -36.15 -21.58
CA ASN A 12 18.18 -35.50 -20.26
C ASN A 12 19.61 -35.01 -20.00
N HIS A 13 19.95 -33.86 -20.59
CA HIS A 13 21.18 -33.14 -20.29
C HIS A 13 20.79 -31.99 -19.39
N SER A 14 20.77 -32.25 -18.09
CA SER A 14 20.82 -31.18 -17.09
C SER A 14 22.06 -30.33 -17.37
N MET A 15 21.88 -29.20 -18.05
CA MET A 15 22.88 -28.14 -18.07
C MET A 15 22.81 -27.42 -16.73
N PHE A 16 23.70 -27.88 -15.86
CA PHE A 16 24.26 -27.15 -14.72
C PHE A 16 24.71 -25.76 -15.18
N GLY A 17 24.13 -24.70 -14.60
CA GLY A 17 24.41 -23.31 -14.95
C GLY A 17 23.12 -22.56 -15.26
N GLY A 18 22.56 -21.89 -14.26
CA GLY A 18 21.28 -21.21 -14.34
C GLY A 18 21.22 -20.21 -15.49
N TYR A 19 20.51 -20.57 -16.54
CA TYR A 19 20.00 -19.62 -17.52
C TYR A 19 18.51 -19.51 -17.30
N THR A 20 18.12 -18.41 -16.65
CA THR A 20 16.74 -17.97 -16.69
C THR A 20 16.42 -17.73 -18.16
N THR A 21 15.35 -18.34 -18.67
CA THR A 21 14.80 -17.98 -19.98
C THR A 21 14.47 -16.50 -19.92
N GLN A 22 15.33 -15.66 -20.49
CA GLN A 22 15.06 -14.24 -20.71
C GLN A 22 13.78 -14.20 -21.54
N LYS A 23 12.68 -13.71 -20.94
CA LYS A 23 11.43 -13.50 -21.68
C LYS A 23 11.75 -12.55 -22.83
N HIS A 24 11.72 -13.05 -24.06
CA HIS A 24 11.79 -12.22 -25.25
C HIS A 24 10.49 -11.43 -25.37
N ILE A 25 10.37 -10.35 -24.59
CA ILE A 25 9.31 -9.36 -24.74
C ILE A 25 9.59 -8.64 -26.06
N SER A 26 8.58 -8.53 -26.93
CA SER A 26 8.73 -7.78 -28.17
C SER A 26 8.93 -6.30 -27.86
N GLU A 27 9.68 -5.56 -28.68
CA GLU A 27 9.91 -4.11 -28.46
C GLU A 27 8.57 -3.34 -28.34
N GLN A 28 7.57 -3.73 -29.12
CA GLN A 28 6.23 -3.15 -29.04
C GLN A 28 5.56 -3.42 -27.68
N THR A 29 5.62 -4.67 -27.21
CA THR A 29 5.06 -5.04 -25.90
C THR A 29 5.81 -4.35 -24.75
N ALA A 30 7.13 -4.17 -24.87
CA ALA A 30 7.92 -3.44 -23.87
C ALA A 30 7.54 -1.96 -23.84
N TYR A 31 7.36 -1.34 -25.01
CA TYR A 31 6.91 0.05 -25.13
C TYR A 31 5.51 0.27 -24.53
N GLU A 32 4.57 -0.64 -24.82
CA GLU A 32 3.23 -0.60 -24.24
C GLU A 32 3.26 -0.73 -22.72
N LEU A 33 4.10 -1.63 -22.19
CA LEU A 33 4.29 -1.82 -20.75
C LEU A 33 4.84 -0.55 -20.07
N ASP A 34 5.89 0.06 -20.64
CA ASP A 34 6.49 1.28 -20.08
C ASP A 34 5.50 2.44 -20.05
N ASN A 35 4.62 2.53 -21.05
CA ASN A 35 3.57 3.54 -21.08
C ASN A 35 2.51 3.32 -19.99
N GLU A 36 2.09 2.07 -19.78
CA GLU A 36 1.13 1.73 -18.72
C GLU A 36 1.71 2.05 -17.33
N VAL A 37 2.95 1.65 -17.08
CA VAL A 37 3.66 1.94 -15.82
C VAL A 37 3.78 3.45 -15.60
N ARG A 38 4.12 4.22 -16.65
CA ARG A 38 4.17 5.67 -16.56
C ARG A 38 2.80 6.27 -16.25
N SER A 39 1.75 5.78 -16.91
CA SER A 39 0.37 6.25 -16.68
C SER A 39 -0.05 6.03 -15.23
N LEU A 40 0.16 4.83 -14.70
CA LEU A 40 -0.13 4.50 -13.30
C LEU A 40 0.62 5.41 -12.32
N LEU A 41 1.90 5.69 -12.58
CA LEU A 41 2.71 6.55 -11.72
C LEU A 41 2.19 7.99 -11.73
N VAL A 42 1.85 8.52 -12.91
CA VAL A 42 1.30 9.88 -13.05
C VAL A 42 -0.07 9.98 -12.37
N GLU A 43 -0.93 8.97 -12.53
CA GLU A 43 -2.22 8.91 -11.85
C GLU A 43 -2.07 8.90 -10.33
N ALA A 44 -1.23 8.01 -9.79
CA ALA A 44 -0.97 7.93 -8.35
C ALA A 44 -0.40 9.26 -7.80
N HIS A 45 0.52 9.89 -8.53
CA HIS A 45 1.05 11.20 -8.17
C HIS A 45 -0.05 12.27 -8.14
N ASN A 46 -0.92 12.31 -9.15
CA ASN A 46 -2.00 13.29 -9.23
C ASN A 46 -3.02 13.09 -8.10
N ILE A 47 -3.40 11.84 -7.81
CA ILE A 47 -4.28 11.50 -6.68
C ILE A 47 -3.66 11.98 -5.36
N ALA A 48 -2.38 11.70 -5.14
CA ALA A 48 -1.69 12.15 -3.93
C ALA A 48 -1.67 13.69 -3.83
N ALA A 49 -1.37 14.38 -4.94
CA ALA A 49 -1.37 15.84 -4.99
C ALA A 49 -2.75 16.43 -4.71
N GLU A 50 -3.81 15.82 -5.27
CA GLU A 50 -5.20 16.24 -5.05
C GLU A 50 -5.62 16.03 -3.60
N ILE A 51 -5.32 14.88 -3.00
CA ILE A 51 -5.62 14.60 -1.58
C ILE A 51 -4.91 15.59 -0.66
N ILE A 52 -3.64 15.89 -0.93
CA ILE A 52 -2.86 16.84 -0.12
C ILE A 52 -3.41 18.25 -0.28
N GLN A 53 -3.73 18.68 -1.50
CA GLN A 53 -4.28 20.01 -1.77
C GLN A 53 -5.70 20.16 -1.17
N GLY A 54 -6.55 19.16 -1.31
CA GLY A 54 -7.91 19.14 -0.77
C GLY A 54 -7.95 19.19 0.75
N ASN A 55 -6.89 18.73 1.43
CA ASN A 55 -6.77 18.75 2.89
C ASN A 55 -5.77 19.78 3.41
N ARG A 56 -5.36 20.75 2.58
CA ARG A 56 -4.35 21.75 2.96
C ARG A 56 -4.74 22.55 4.21
N GLU A 57 -5.99 22.95 4.32
CA GLU A 57 -6.50 23.68 5.50
C GLU A 57 -6.44 22.80 6.77
N ARG A 58 -6.82 21.53 6.67
CA ARG A 58 -6.73 20.56 7.78
C ARG A 58 -5.29 20.32 8.22
N HIS A 59 -4.38 20.12 7.26
CA HIS A 59 -2.95 19.95 7.55
C HIS A 59 -2.37 21.19 8.23
N GLN A 60 -2.76 22.38 7.77
CA GLN A 60 -2.32 23.63 8.39
C GLN A 60 -2.84 23.76 9.82
N LEU A 61 -4.10 23.41 10.06
CA LEU A 61 -4.71 23.43 11.40
C LEU A 61 -4.01 22.46 12.36
N ILE A 62 -3.69 21.24 11.90
CA ILE A 62 -2.93 20.26 12.70
C ILE A 62 -1.51 20.77 12.98
N ALA A 63 -0.85 21.39 12.00
CA ALA A 63 0.49 21.95 12.19
C ALA A 63 0.48 23.12 13.19
N GLU A 64 -0.52 24.00 13.12
CA GLU A 64 -0.71 25.09 14.08
C GLU A 64 -1.00 24.57 15.49
N ALA A 65 -1.76 23.48 15.60
CA ALA A 65 -1.99 22.81 16.88
C ALA A 65 -0.69 22.18 17.42
N LEU A 66 0.13 21.52 16.58
CA LEU A 66 1.43 20.99 16.99
C LEU A 66 2.41 22.08 17.47
N LEU A 67 2.35 23.28 16.89
CA LEU A 67 3.12 24.42 17.38
C LEU A 67 2.69 24.88 18.78
N GLN A 68 1.41 24.71 19.13
CA GLN A 68 0.87 25.10 20.44
C GLN A 68 1.05 24.02 21.51
N TYR A 69 0.85 22.75 21.16
CA TYR A 69 0.77 21.63 22.10
C TYR A 69 1.97 20.67 22.06
N GLU A 70 2.93 20.88 21.14
CA GLU A 70 4.15 20.08 20.91
C GLU A 70 3.91 18.65 20.43
N THR A 71 2.90 17.97 20.97
CA THR A 71 2.47 16.62 20.60
C THR A 71 0.94 16.56 20.55
N LEU A 72 0.41 15.67 19.71
CA LEU A 72 -1.02 15.39 19.64
C LEU A 72 -1.22 13.87 19.68
N ASP A 73 -2.22 13.43 20.42
CA ASP A 73 -2.69 12.04 20.40
C ASP A 73 -3.58 11.77 19.18
N SER A 74 -3.92 10.50 18.96
CA SER A 74 -4.73 10.09 17.80
C SER A 74 -6.16 10.67 17.81
N VAL A 75 -6.76 10.85 18.99
CA VAL A 75 -8.12 11.40 19.13
C VAL A 75 -8.12 12.88 18.77
N GLN A 76 -7.11 13.60 19.23
CA GLN A 76 -6.89 15.02 18.91
C GLN A 76 -6.65 15.22 17.41
N ILE A 77 -5.78 14.42 16.79
CA ILE A 77 -5.53 14.52 15.35
C ILE A 77 -6.81 14.26 14.55
N LYS A 78 -7.55 13.21 14.92
CA LYS A 78 -8.80 12.85 14.24
C LYS A 78 -9.86 13.92 14.39
N SER A 79 -10.06 14.45 15.59
CA SER A 79 -10.99 15.56 15.83
C SER A 79 -10.60 16.80 15.02
N LEU A 80 -9.32 17.21 15.04
CA LEU A 80 -8.85 18.35 14.24
C LEU A 80 -9.02 18.12 12.73
N TYR A 81 -8.90 16.88 12.26
CA TYR A 81 -9.09 16.53 10.87
C TYR A 81 -10.57 16.53 10.44
N GLU A 82 -11.45 15.98 11.27
CA GLU A 82 -12.88 15.79 10.96
C GLU A 82 -13.72 17.04 11.27
N THR A 83 -13.53 17.63 12.46
CA THR A 83 -14.34 18.74 12.98
C THR A 83 -13.62 20.08 12.92
N GLY A 84 -12.29 20.08 12.82
CA GLY A 84 -11.48 21.30 12.85
C GLY A 84 -11.29 21.88 14.26
N THR A 85 -11.73 21.17 15.30
CA THR A 85 -11.65 21.64 16.69
C THR A 85 -10.98 20.62 17.58
N MET A 86 -10.30 21.09 18.64
CA MET A 86 -9.74 20.21 19.66
C MET A 86 -10.87 19.47 20.38
N PRO A 87 -10.70 18.17 20.65
CA PRO A 87 -11.71 17.38 21.34
C PRO A 87 -11.83 17.83 22.79
N SER A 88 -13.05 17.84 23.30
CA SER A 88 -13.35 18.05 24.71
C SER A 88 -12.91 16.86 25.56
N GLU A 89 -12.73 17.08 26.87
CA GLU A 89 -12.40 16.01 27.83
C GLU A 89 -13.42 14.86 27.82
N SER A 90 -14.69 15.15 27.54
CA SER A 90 -15.75 14.13 27.40
C SER A 90 -15.56 13.24 26.18
N GLU A 91 -15.15 13.80 25.04
CA GLU A 91 -14.98 13.05 23.78
C GLU A 91 -13.76 12.13 23.83
N LYS A 92 -12.69 12.55 24.52
CA LYS A 92 -11.52 11.69 24.75
C LYS A 92 -11.88 10.41 25.49
N THR A 93 -12.74 10.52 26.50
CA THR A 93 -13.15 9.40 27.34
C THR A 93 -14.07 8.43 26.60
N GLU A 94 -14.94 8.93 25.71
CA GLU A 94 -15.87 8.09 24.94
C GLU A 94 -15.16 7.24 23.88
N GLU A 95 -14.14 7.75 23.20
CA GLU A 95 -13.42 6.98 22.18
C GLU A 95 -12.51 5.89 22.80
N GLU A 96 -11.99 6.12 24.01
CA GLU A 96 -11.29 5.10 24.80
C GLU A 96 -12.24 4.04 25.39
N ALA A 97 -13.45 4.44 25.76
CA ALA A 97 -14.45 3.57 26.39
C ALA A 97 -15.32 2.78 25.39
N ARG A 98 -15.24 3.07 24.08
CA ARG A 98 -16.06 2.35 23.10
C ARG A 98 -15.60 0.89 22.99
N PRO A 99 -16.49 -0.09 23.26
CA PRO A 99 -16.13 -1.48 23.07
C PRO A 99 -15.87 -1.73 21.58
N LEU A 100 -14.67 -2.22 21.26
CA LEU A 100 -14.33 -2.64 19.91
C LEU A 100 -15.26 -3.80 19.48
N SER A 101 -15.72 -3.76 18.25
CA SER A 101 -16.43 -4.89 17.64
C SER A 101 -15.51 -6.11 17.57
N TYR A 102 -16.09 -7.32 17.58
CA TYR A 102 -15.35 -8.57 17.39
C TYR A 102 -14.45 -8.53 16.13
N ASP A 103 -14.93 -7.90 15.06
CA ASP A 103 -14.19 -7.75 13.81
C ASP A 103 -12.97 -6.82 13.99
N GLU A 104 -13.12 -5.69 14.70
CA GLU A 104 -12.03 -4.74 14.99
C GLU A 104 -10.98 -5.35 15.93
N VAL A 105 -11.40 -6.19 16.90
CA VAL A 105 -10.48 -6.91 17.80
C VAL A 105 -9.67 -7.93 17.01
N LYS A 106 -10.32 -8.68 16.11
CA LYS A 106 -9.65 -9.69 15.28
C LYS A 106 -8.59 -9.08 14.38
N GLU A 107 -8.90 -7.96 13.72
CA GLU A 107 -7.97 -7.25 12.83
C GLU A 107 -6.75 -6.70 13.59
N LYS A 108 -6.94 -6.17 14.81
CA LYS A 108 -5.82 -5.73 15.66
C LYS A 108 -4.95 -6.89 16.15
N MET A 109 -5.53 -8.05 16.48
CA MET A 109 -4.75 -9.23 16.90
C MET A 109 -3.95 -9.84 15.75
N GLU A 110 -4.42 -9.75 14.51
CA GLU A 110 -3.70 -10.27 13.34
C GLU A 110 -2.50 -9.39 12.95
N HIS A 111 -2.45 -8.13 13.40
CA HIS A 111 -1.40 -7.16 13.06
C HIS A 111 -0.39 -6.86 14.17
N ASP A 112 -0.49 -7.49 15.35
CA ASP A 112 0.49 -7.30 16.43
C ASP A 112 1.62 -8.35 16.36
N PRO A 113 2.87 -7.98 16.01
CA PRO A 113 3.98 -8.93 15.89
C PRO A 113 4.48 -9.46 17.26
N GLN A 114 3.86 -9.05 18.37
CA GLN A 114 4.27 -9.45 19.73
C GLN A 114 3.58 -10.72 20.26
N ASN A 115 2.80 -11.44 19.44
CA ASN A 115 2.21 -12.73 19.83
C ASN A 115 2.64 -13.91 18.95
N SER A 116 3.95 -14.02 18.69
CA SER A 116 4.62 -15.23 18.19
C SER A 116 5.73 -15.68 19.13
#